data_AF-A0AAU6EL12-F1
#
_entry.id   AF-A0AAU6EL12-F1
#
_cell.length_a   1.000
_cell.length_b   1.000
_cell.length_c   1.000
_cell.angle_alpha   90.00
_cell.angle_beta   90.00
_cell.angle_gamma   90.00
#
_symmetry.space_group_name_H-M   'P 1'
#
loop_
_entity.id
_entity.type
_entity.pdbx_description
1 polymer ?
#
loop_
_entity_poly.entity_id
_entity_poly.type
_entity_poly.pdbx_seq_one_letter_code
_entity_poly.pdbx_strand_id
1 'polypeptide(L)'
;MERVAGAVVGSAVGDALGAPFEFGSPGAFSTRFPTPDAGVEMCGGGGWDTGEATDDTQMAIHVAESLLEYGGLNLPDIFTRFQRWAADDPKDIGPRTEDVLTRGLPWDQAATAHYRTSHRAAGNGSLMRATPSAVYFAADGRQATMDAARRIAALTHGDPAAWEGTAIFHDLVRLALSGADPLKELSQTLAAVHPHFPGSRASSPLPGGVGAGRERVRADVAPGRLTSIGVEVGDCSAPVSDSQVWESG
;
A
#
# COMPACT_ATOMS: atom_id res chain seq x y z
N MET A 1 15.23 -6.85 -11.40
CA MET A 1 14.17 -7.81 -11.02
C MET A 1 14.12 -8.04 -9.52
N GLU A 2 15.23 -8.33 -8.84
CA GLU A 2 15.25 -8.58 -7.38
C GLU A 2 14.64 -7.44 -6.54
N ARG A 3 15.03 -6.17 -6.79
CA ARG A 3 14.46 -5.01 -6.06
C ARG A 3 12.96 -4.85 -6.24
N VAL A 4 12.46 -5.19 -7.43
CA VAL A 4 11.03 -5.11 -7.77
C VAL A 4 10.25 -6.18 -7.00
N ALA A 5 10.70 -7.44 -7.07
CA ALA A 5 10.09 -8.53 -6.32
C ALA A 5 10.19 -8.28 -4.80
N GLY A 6 11.36 -7.85 -4.31
CA GLY A 6 11.60 -7.54 -2.91
C GLY A 6 10.73 -6.39 -2.39
N ALA A 7 10.43 -5.36 -3.21
CA ALA A 7 9.51 -4.31 -2.79
C ALA A 7 8.08 -4.85 -2.61
N VAL A 8 7.54 -5.57 -3.61
CA VAL A 8 6.17 -6.10 -3.54
C VAL A 8 6.01 -7.15 -2.44
N VAL A 9 6.90 -8.15 -2.41
CA VAL A 9 6.87 -9.21 -1.41
C VAL A 9 7.20 -8.66 -0.02
N GLY A 10 8.19 -7.77 0.10
CA GLY A 10 8.58 -7.17 1.36
C GLY A 10 7.47 -6.31 1.98
N SER A 11 6.69 -5.59 1.16
CA SER A 11 5.50 -4.87 1.62
C SER A 11 4.47 -5.81 2.24
N ALA A 12 4.21 -6.94 1.58
CA ALA A 12 3.23 -7.92 2.04
C ALA A 12 3.74 -8.71 3.28
N VAL A 13 5.04 -9.01 3.34
CA VAL A 13 5.69 -9.60 4.52
C VAL A 13 5.61 -8.65 5.71
N GLY A 14 5.85 -7.35 5.49
CA GLY A 14 5.76 -6.33 6.54
C GLY A 14 4.34 -6.19 7.10
N ASP A 15 3.34 -6.25 6.23
CA ASP A 15 1.92 -6.31 6.60
C ASP A 15 1.63 -7.52 7.52
N ALA A 16 1.86 -8.74 7.03
CA ALA A 16 1.59 -9.96 7.80
C ALA A 16 2.39 -10.06 9.11
N LEU A 17 3.62 -9.51 9.14
CA LEU A 17 4.45 -9.45 10.34
C LEU A 17 3.90 -8.46 11.38
N GLY A 18 3.31 -7.35 10.92
CA GLY A 18 2.76 -6.29 11.78
C GLY A 18 1.37 -6.58 12.32
N ALA A 19 0.55 -7.32 11.58
CA ALA A 19 -0.87 -7.57 11.87
C ALA A 19 -1.16 -8.07 13.31
N PRO A 20 -0.39 -9.01 13.90
CA PRO A 20 -0.64 -9.48 15.27
C PRO A 20 -0.45 -8.42 16.35
N PHE A 21 0.26 -7.34 16.02
CA PHE A 21 0.70 -6.30 16.97
C PHE A 21 -0.07 -4.98 16.80
N GLU A 22 -1.05 -4.95 15.91
CA GLU A 22 -1.87 -3.76 15.70
C GLU A 22 -2.67 -3.39 16.95
N PHE A 23 -2.94 -2.08 17.14
CA PHE A 23 -3.70 -1.51 18.25
C PHE A 23 -3.08 -1.68 19.66
N GLY A 24 -1.88 -2.24 19.76
CA GLY A 24 -1.11 -2.26 21.01
C GLY A 24 -0.73 -0.84 21.46
N SER A 25 -0.82 -0.57 22.77
CA SER A 25 -0.30 0.69 23.32
C SER A 25 1.22 0.78 23.13
N PRO A 26 1.81 1.99 23.05
CA PRO A 26 3.26 2.14 23.06
C PRO A 26 3.90 1.35 24.21
N GLY A 27 4.83 0.46 23.88
CA GLY A 27 5.52 -0.41 24.83
C GLY A 27 4.77 -1.70 25.23
N ALA A 28 3.58 -1.98 24.67
CA ALA A 28 2.82 -3.20 24.95
C ALA A 28 3.63 -4.48 24.68
N PHE A 29 4.55 -4.42 23.70
CA PHE A 29 5.38 -5.54 23.29
C PHE A 29 6.85 -5.40 23.72
N SER A 30 7.21 -4.43 24.56
CA SER A 30 8.60 -4.22 25.01
C SER A 30 9.16 -5.39 25.80
N THR A 31 8.32 -6.14 26.51
CA THR A 31 8.76 -7.38 27.19
C THR A 31 9.04 -8.51 26.20
N ARG A 32 8.30 -8.57 25.09
CA ARG A 32 8.50 -9.56 24.02
C ARG A 32 9.69 -9.22 23.14
N PHE A 33 9.91 -7.94 22.86
CA PHE A 33 11.01 -7.42 22.04
C PHE A 33 11.89 -6.49 22.89
N PRO A 34 12.71 -7.05 23.81
CA PRO A 34 13.51 -6.26 24.74
C PRO A 34 14.66 -5.50 24.05
N THR A 35 15.08 -5.97 22.87
CA THR A 35 16.09 -5.32 22.01
C THR A 35 15.57 -5.18 20.58
N PRO A 36 15.90 -4.09 19.86
CA PRO A 36 15.51 -3.90 18.45
C PRO A 36 15.98 -5.03 17.52
N ASP A 37 17.07 -5.70 17.88
CA ASP A 37 17.70 -6.76 17.07
C ASP A 37 17.25 -8.17 17.48
N ALA A 38 16.31 -8.29 18.42
CA ALA A 38 15.70 -9.58 18.74
C ALA A 38 14.89 -10.01 17.50
N GLY A 39 15.42 -10.95 16.73
CA GLY A 39 14.78 -11.45 15.51
C GLY A 39 13.30 -11.75 15.77
N VAL A 40 12.45 -11.26 14.88
CA VAL A 40 11.00 -11.49 14.94
C VAL A 40 10.67 -12.60 13.96
N GLU A 41 10.15 -13.71 14.46
CA GLU A 41 9.56 -14.75 13.63
C GLU A 41 8.13 -14.36 13.23
N MET A 42 7.74 -14.70 12.01
CA MET A 42 6.37 -14.51 11.56
C MET A 42 5.45 -15.41 12.39
N CYS A 43 4.48 -14.79 13.05
CA CYS A 43 3.54 -15.49 13.91
C CYS A 43 2.12 -14.94 13.73
N GLY A 44 1.11 -15.72 14.12
CA GLY A 44 -0.28 -15.29 14.19
C GLY A 44 -0.60 -14.59 15.53
N GLY A 45 -1.80 -14.02 15.66
CA GLY A 45 -2.22 -13.29 16.86
C GLY A 45 -3.11 -12.11 16.51
N GLY A 46 -3.75 -11.49 17.52
CA GLY A 46 -4.66 -10.36 17.27
C GLY A 46 -5.88 -10.71 16.40
N GLY A 47 -6.20 -12.00 16.26
CA GLY A 47 -7.23 -12.51 15.35
C GLY A 47 -6.68 -13.03 14.02
N TRP A 48 -5.43 -12.74 13.66
CA TRP A 48 -4.79 -13.12 12.40
C TRP A 48 -4.11 -14.50 12.45
N ASP A 49 -4.25 -15.25 11.36
CA ASP A 49 -3.47 -16.46 11.13
C ASP A 49 -2.02 -16.09 10.75
N THR A 50 -1.10 -17.04 10.92
CA THR A 50 0.30 -16.78 10.60
C THR A 50 0.49 -16.53 9.11
N GLY A 51 1.11 -15.41 8.75
CA GLY A 51 1.33 -15.03 7.35
C GLY A 51 0.08 -14.57 6.61
N GLU A 52 -1.06 -14.40 7.31
CA GLU A 52 -2.30 -13.88 6.74
C GLU A 52 -2.12 -12.41 6.34
N ALA A 53 -2.57 -12.08 5.13
CA ALA A 53 -2.55 -10.72 4.59
C ALA A 53 -3.73 -9.89 5.13
N THR A 54 -3.50 -8.61 5.47
CA THR A 54 -4.56 -7.68 5.91
C THR A 54 -5.11 -6.86 4.74
N ASP A 55 -5.89 -5.80 5.03
CA ASP A 55 -6.40 -4.89 4.01
C ASP A 55 -5.28 -4.20 3.22
N ASP A 56 -4.11 -3.96 3.82
CA ASP A 56 -2.90 -3.46 3.18
C ASP A 56 -2.58 -4.23 1.89
N THR A 57 -2.32 -5.54 2.03
CA THR A 57 -1.93 -6.41 0.92
C THR A 57 -3.12 -6.74 0.02
N GLN A 58 -4.30 -6.98 0.59
CA GLN A 58 -5.49 -7.33 -0.19
C GLN A 58 -5.88 -6.19 -1.15
N MET A 59 -5.87 -4.94 -0.68
CA MET A 59 -6.13 -3.79 -1.55
C MET A 59 -4.99 -3.55 -2.53
N ALA A 60 -3.73 -3.76 -2.13
CA ALA A 60 -2.57 -3.62 -3.02
C ALA A 60 -2.66 -4.56 -4.24
N ILE A 61 -3.12 -5.79 -4.03
CA ILE A 61 -3.33 -6.78 -5.10
C ILE A 61 -4.37 -6.28 -6.11
N HIS A 62 -5.51 -5.75 -5.65
CA HIS A 62 -6.52 -5.22 -6.58
C HIS A 62 -6.02 -4.03 -7.42
N VAL A 63 -5.12 -3.20 -6.87
CA VAL A 63 -4.44 -2.16 -7.66
C VAL A 63 -3.54 -2.81 -8.72
N ALA A 64 -2.73 -3.79 -8.34
CA ALA A 64 -1.83 -4.49 -9.25
C ALA A 64 -2.58 -5.20 -10.40
N GLU A 65 -3.64 -5.93 -10.07
CA GLU A 65 -4.47 -6.63 -11.06
C GLU A 65 -5.06 -5.67 -12.08
N SER A 66 -5.62 -4.54 -11.62
CA SER A 66 -6.19 -3.53 -12.52
C SER A 66 -5.13 -2.93 -13.45
N LEU A 67 -3.95 -2.60 -12.91
CA LEU A 67 -2.84 -2.06 -13.71
C LEU A 67 -2.37 -3.04 -14.78
N LEU A 68 -2.28 -4.32 -14.45
CA LEU A 68 -1.87 -5.38 -15.39
C LEU A 68 -2.94 -5.66 -16.44
N GLU A 69 -4.22 -5.72 -16.04
CA GLU A 69 -5.34 -5.99 -16.94
C GLU A 69 -5.54 -4.89 -17.98
N TYR A 70 -5.46 -3.62 -17.54
CA TYR A 70 -5.69 -2.46 -18.41
C TYR A 70 -4.42 -1.86 -19.02
N GLY A 71 -3.23 -2.32 -18.62
CA GLY A 71 -1.96 -1.75 -19.07
C GLY A 71 -1.75 -0.31 -18.63
N GLY A 72 -2.42 0.14 -17.56
CA GLY A 72 -2.39 1.52 -17.08
C GLY A 72 -3.47 1.82 -16.05
N LEU A 73 -3.62 3.08 -15.67
CA LEU A 73 -4.62 3.49 -14.67
C LEU A 73 -6.05 3.39 -15.21
N ASN A 74 -6.82 2.48 -14.62
CA ASN A 74 -8.27 2.46 -14.71
C ASN A 74 -8.88 2.69 -13.32
N LEU A 75 -9.02 3.97 -12.94
CA LEU A 75 -9.54 4.37 -11.62
C LEU A 75 -10.97 3.83 -11.32
N PRO A 76 -11.93 3.85 -12.27
CA PRO A 76 -13.23 3.21 -12.08
C PRO A 76 -13.14 1.71 -11.74
N ASP A 77 -12.24 0.98 -12.41
CA ASP A 77 -12.05 -0.46 -12.16
C ASP A 77 -11.44 -0.72 -10.78
N ILE A 78 -10.36 -0.02 -10.42
CA ILE A 78 -9.74 -0.13 -9.08
C ILE A 78 -10.79 0.13 -7.98
N PHE A 79 -11.60 1.18 -8.14
CA PHE A 79 -12.66 1.49 -7.18
C PHE A 79 -13.72 0.38 -7.11
N THR A 80 -14.14 -0.16 -8.27
CA THR A 80 -15.10 -1.26 -8.33
C THR A 80 -14.56 -2.53 -7.64
N ARG A 81 -13.27 -2.85 -7.80
CA ARG A 81 -12.63 -3.97 -7.09
C ARG A 81 -12.65 -3.75 -5.59
N PHE A 82 -12.33 -2.54 -5.13
CA PHE A 82 -12.43 -2.21 -3.71
C PHE A 82 -13.85 -2.31 -3.17
N GLN A 83 -14.86 -1.88 -3.93
CA GLN A 83 -16.26 -2.03 -3.51
C GLN A 83 -16.68 -3.50 -3.39
N ARG A 84 -16.26 -4.36 -4.32
CA ARG A 84 -16.51 -5.80 -4.26
C ARG A 84 -15.81 -6.43 -3.06
N TRP A 85 -14.54 -6.10 -2.85
CA TRP A 85 -13.76 -6.55 -1.71
C TRP A 85 -14.41 -6.13 -0.38
N ALA A 86 -14.82 -4.87 -0.23
CA ALA A 86 -15.50 -4.39 0.98
C ALA A 86 -16.86 -5.06 1.19
N ALA A 87 -17.60 -5.37 0.12
CA ALA A 87 -18.87 -6.09 0.20
C ALA A 87 -18.73 -7.56 0.59
N ASP A 88 -17.53 -8.14 0.41
CA ASP A 88 -17.20 -9.52 0.81
C ASP A 88 -16.80 -9.61 2.31
N ASP A 89 -17.06 -8.57 3.11
CA ASP A 89 -16.85 -8.52 4.56
C ASP A 89 -15.42 -8.92 4.96
N PRO A 90 -14.39 -8.15 4.55
CA PRO A 90 -13.00 -8.47 4.88
C PRO A 90 -12.80 -8.38 6.39
N LYS A 91 -11.89 -9.23 6.90
CA LYS A 91 -11.58 -9.33 8.34
C LYS A 91 -11.19 -7.98 8.96
N ASP A 92 -10.54 -7.13 8.16
CA ASP A 92 -10.24 -5.76 8.52
C ASP A 92 -10.49 -4.82 7.34
N ILE A 93 -10.94 -3.62 7.69
CA ILE A 93 -11.13 -2.50 6.78
C ILE A 93 -11.18 -1.21 7.62
N GLY A 94 -10.29 -0.27 7.30
CA GLY A 94 -10.33 1.03 7.97
C GLY A 94 -11.71 1.71 7.81
N PRO A 95 -12.30 2.28 8.89
CA PRO A 95 -13.69 2.78 8.88
C PRO A 95 -13.94 3.87 7.84
N ARG A 96 -12.91 4.66 7.51
CA ARG A 96 -12.98 5.61 6.40
C ARG A 96 -13.13 4.92 5.05
N THR A 97 -12.29 3.93 4.80
CA THR A 97 -12.25 3.20 3.54
C THR A 97 -13.59 2.50 3.33
N GLU A 98 -14.10 1.85 4.38
CA GLU A 98 -15.44 1.25 4.39
C GLU A 98 -16.53 2.27 4.03
N ASP A 99 -16.59 3.39 4.75
CA ASP A 99 -17.61 4.42 4.53
C ASP A 99 -17.54 4.98 3.10
N VAL A 100 -16.34 5.25 2.56
CA VAL A 100 -16.20 5.71 1.17
C VAL A 100 -16.68 4.68 0.15
N LEU A 101 -16.36 3.41 0.34
CA LEU A 101 -16.67 2.34 -0.63
C LEU A 101 -18.14 1.93 -0.60
N THR A 102 -18.80 2.04 0.56
CA THR A 102 -20.19 1.59 0.77
C THR A 102 -21.24 2.68 0.55
N ARG A 103 -20.85 3.95 0.47
CA ARG A 103 -21.74 5.11 0.25
C ARG A 103 -22.54 5.12 -1.06
N GLY A 104 -22.25 4.24 -2.02
CA GLY A 104 -22.97 4.16 -3.30
C GLY A 104 -22.72 5.34 -4.24
N LEU A 105 -21.67 6.13 -4.00
CA LEU A 105 -21.25 7.24 -4.85
C LEU A 105 -20.25 6.77 -5.93
N PRO A 106 -20.18 7.44 -7.08
CA PRO A 106 -19.20 7.11 -8.10
C PRO A 106 -17.78 7.39 -7.61
N TRP A 107 -16.81 6.68 -8.21
CA TRP A 107 -15.39 6.68 -7.84
C TRP A 107 -14.76 8.07 -7.75
N ASP A 108 -15.25 9.03 -8.53
CA ASP A 108 -14.74 10.41 -8.63
C ASP A 108 -15.39 11.37 -7.61
N GLN A 109 -16.38 10.92 -6.85
CA GLN A 109 -17.13 11.75 -5.90
C GLN A 109 -17.06 11.21 -4.46
N ALA A 110 -16.94 9.90 -4.28
CA ALA A 110 -17.08 9.24 -2.98
C ALA A 110 -16.15 9.80 -1.89
N ALA A 111 -14.84 9.85 -2.16
CA ALA A 111 -13.85 10.38 -1.21
C ALA A 111 -14.01 11.88 -0.94
N THR A 112 -14.38 12.66 -1.95
CA THR A 112 -14.64 14.11 -1.80
C THR A 112 -15.86 14.34 -0.90
N ALA A 113 -16.93 13.58 -1.09
CA ALA A 113 -18.11 13.65 -0.25
C ALA A 113 -17.79 13.27 1.20
N HIS A 114 -16.97 12.24 1.43
CA HIS A 114 -16.49 11.87 2.76
C HIS A 114 -15.65 12.97 3.42
N TYR A 115 -14.73 13.58 2.67
CA TYR A 115 -13.86 14.62 3.23
C TYR A 115 -14.63 15.88 3.66
N ARG A 116 -15.64 16.28 2.87
CA ARG A 116 -16.50 17.43 3.17
C ARG A 116 -17.28 17.28 4.49
N THR A 117 -17.57 16.06 4.92
CA THR A 117 -18.31 15.80 6.16
C THR A 117 -17.40 15.54 7.36
N SER A 118 -16.24 14.93 7.15
CA SER A 118 -15.36 14.47 8.24
C SER A 118 -14.24 15.44 8.60
N HIS A 119 -13.74 16.25 7.65
CA HIS A 119 -12.55 17.11 7.77
C HIS A 119 -11.29 16.43 8.36
N ARG A 120 -11.27 15.10 8.43
CA ARG A 120 -10.18 14.27 8.96
C ARG A 120 -9.99 13.08 8.03
N ALA A 121 -9.32 13.31 6.90
CA ALA A 121 -9.09 12.28 5.88
C ALA A 121 -7.61 11.93 5.61
N ALA A 122 -6.68 12.30 6.50
CA ALA A 122 -5.22 12.10 6.34
C ALA A 122 -4.66 10.78 6.95
N GLY A 123 -5.42 9.70 6.88
CA GLY A 123 -4.95 8.36 7.34
C GLY A 123 -4.03 7.69 6.30
N ASN A 124 -3.33 6.62 6.71
CA ASN A 124 -2.40 5.86 5.86
C ASN A 124 -3.08 4.91 4.86
N GLY A 125 -4.41 4.80 4.88
CA GLY A 125 -5.21 3.89 4.03
C GLY A 125 -4.91 3.93 2.52
N SER A 126 -4.45 5.07 2.00
CA SER A 126 -3.99 5.17 0.61
C SER A 126 -2.54 4.75 0.40
N LEU A 127 -1.68 4.97 1.39
CA LEU A 127 -0.24 4.73 1.34
C LEU A 127 0.09 3.25 1.51
N MET A 128 -0.57 2.56 2.44
CA MET A 128 -0.28 1.18 2.81
C MET A 128 -0.39 0.19 1.63
N ARG A 129 -1.27 0.48 0.67
CA ARG A 129 -1.51 -0.31 -0.54
C ARG A 129 -0.73 0.16 -1.79
N ALA A 130 0.20 1.10 -1.65
CA ALA A 130 0.76 1.84 -2.79
C ALA A 130 1.97 1.15 -3.46
N THR A 131 2.58 0.15 -2.83
CA THR A 131 3.84 -0.46 -3.32
C THR A 131 3.73 -1.01 -4.75
N PRO A 132 2.69 -1.78 -5.13
CA PRO A 132 2.60 -2.30 -6.50
C PRO A 132 2.46 -1.21 -7.55
N SER A 133 1.67 -0.16 -7.27
CA SER A 133 1.56 0.98 -8.19
C SER A 133 2.86 1.78 -8.28
N ALA A 134 3.57 1.97 -7.17
CA ALA A 134 4.86 2.64 -7.17
C ALA A 134 5.87 1.92 -8.08
N VAL A 135 5.95 0.60 -7.94
CA VAL A 135 6.76 -0.28 -8.80
C VAL A 135 6.33 -0.17 -10.27
N TYR A 136 5.03 -0.22 -10.54
CA TYR A 136 4.49 -0.18 -11.90
C TYR A 136 4.84 1.12 -12.64
N PHE A 137 4.80 2.27 -11.96
CA PHE A 137 5.06 3.58 -12.58
C PHE A 137 6.52 4.04 -12.49
N ALA A 138 7.38 3.37 -11.71
CA ALA A 138 8.75 3.81 -11.43
C ALA A 138 9.58 4.15 -12.69
N ALA A 139 9.42 3.36 -13.77
CA ALA A 139 10.13 3.57 -15.03
C ALA A 139 9.65 4.80 -15.82
N ASP A 140 8.45 5.32 -15.51
CA ASP A 140 7.83 6.44 -16.23
C ASP A 140 8.30 7.80 -15.69
N GLY A 141 9.20 7.80 -14.71
CA GLY A 141 9.81 8.99 -14.13
C GLY A 141 9.03 9.57 -12.94
N ARG A 142 9.66 10.54 -12.25
CA ARG A 142 9.16 11.15 -11.01
C ARG A 142 7.73 11.67 -11.14
N GLN A 143 7.47 12.51 -12.14
CA GLN A 143 6.16 13.16 -12.29
C GLN A 143 5.04 12.14 -12.51
N ALA A 144 5.21 11.21 -13.45
CA ALA A 144 4.21 10.17 -13.72
C ALA A 144 3.97 9.26 -12.50
N THR A 145 5.05 8.90 -11.80
CA THR A 145 5.00 8.08 -10.58
C THR A 145 4.21 8.76 -9.46
N MET A 146 4.50 10.04 -9.19
CA MET A 146 3.80 10.82 -8.17
C MET A 146 2.35 11.11 -8.54
N ASP A 147 2.07 11.42 -9.80
CA ASP A 147 0.70 11.70 -10.28
C ASP A 147 -0.20 10.46 -10.20
N ALA A 148 0.34 9.27 -10.51
CA ALA A 148 -0.38 8.03 -10.32
C ALA A 148 -0.74 7.79 -8.84
N ALA A 149 0.19 8.07 -7.92
CA ALA A 149 -0.01 7.96 -6.49
C ALA A 149 -1.18 8.82 -6.00
N ARG A 150 -1.18 10.10 -6.39
CA ARG A 150 -2.24 11.06 -6.02
C ARG A 150 -3.61 10.59 -6.51
N ARG A 151 -3.68 10.11 -7.76
CA ARG A 151 -4.91 9.64 -8.39
C ARG A 151 -5.48 8.38 -7.72
N ILE A 152 -4.62 7.43 -7.33
CA ILE A 152 -5.02 6.22 -6.61
C ILE A 152 -5.44 6.57 -5.17
N ALA A 153 -4.73 7.46 -4.51
CA ALA A 153 -5.06 7.90 -3.15
C ALA A 153 -6.43 8.60 -3.10
N ALA A 154 -6.73 9.43 -4.10
CA ALA A 154 -7.99 10.17 -4.23
C ALA A 154 -9.24 9.29 -4.33
N LEU A 155 -9.10 7.99 -4.61
CA LEU A 155 -10.24 7.05 -4.64
C LEU A 155 -10.92 6.89 -3.28
N THR A 156 -10.13 6.90 -2.19
CA THR A 156 -10.66 6.66 -0.84
C THR A 156 -10.32 7.76 0.18
N HIS A 157 -9.35 8.60 -0.13
CA HIS A 157 -8.91 9.67 0.76
C HIS A 157 -9.14 11.00 0.05
N GLY A 158 -9.94 11.90 0.62
CA GLY A 158 -10.17 13.24 0.04
C GLY A 158 -9.21 14.31 0.56
N ASP A 159 -8.29 13.94 1.46
CA ASP A 159 -7.33 14.86 2.08
C ASP A 159 -6.06 14.97 1.22
N PRO A 160 -5.66 16.19 0.81
CA PRO A 160 -4.41 16.40 0.08
C PRO A 160 -3.17 15.87 0.79
N ALA A 161 -3.14 15.83 2.12
CA ALA A 161 -2.01 15.26 2.86
C ALA A 161 -1.83 13.76 2.59
N ALA A 162 -2.92 13.01 2.44
CA ALA A 162 -2.87 11.60 2.08
C ALA A 162 -2.34 11.41 0.64
N TRP A 163 -2.72 12.30 -0.28
CA TRP A 163 -2.27 12.25 -1.68
C TRP A 163 -0.77 12.49 -1.78
N GLU A 164 -0.28 13.55 -1.16
CA GLU A 164 1.14 13.90 -1.20
C GLU A 164 2.00 12.92 -0.41
N GLY A 165 1.51 12.40 0.74
CA GLY A 165 2.18 11.31 1.46
C GLY A 165 2.38 10.07 0.58
N THR A 166 1.34 9.68 -0.15
CA THR A 166 1.40 8.55 -1.11
C THR A 166 2.32 8.86 -2.29
N ALA A 167 2.34 10.12 -2.78
CA ALA A 167 3.22 10.56 -3.86
C ALA A 167 4.71 10.56 -3.47
N ILE A 168 5.03 11.02 -2.26
CA ILE A 168 6.37 10.94 -1.69
C ILE A 168 6.81 9.47 -1.63
N PHE A 169 5.98 8.59 -1.08
CA PHE A 169 6.29 7.16 -1.01
C PHE A 169 6.58 6.55 -2.38
N HIS A 170 5.75 6.87 -3.39
CA HIS A 170 5.95 6.46 -4.78
C HIS A 170 7.32 6.88 -5.33
N ASP A 171 7.76 8.13 -5.10
CA ASP A 171 9.06 8.60 -5.56
C ASP A 171 10.23 7.94 -4.81
N LEU A 172 10.08 7.69 -3.50
CA LEU A 172 11.09 6.98 -2.70
C LEU A 172 11.28 5.54 -3.18
N VAL A 173 10.20 4.83 -3.50
CA VAL A 173 10.28 3.49 -4.12
C VAL A 173 10.97 3.58 -5.48
N ARG A 174 10.62 4.56 -6.33
CA ARG A 174 11.29 4.76 -7.63
C ARG A 174 12.81 4.93 -7.47
N LEU A 175 13.24 5.76 -6.51
CA LEU A 175 14.65 5.99 -6.21
C LEU A 175 15.35 4.72 -5.70
N ALA A 176 14.71 3.96 -4.81
CA ALA A 176 15.24 2.70 -4.29
C ALA A 176 15.40 1.65 -5.42
N LEU A 177 14.45 1.60 -6.36
CA LEU A 177 14.50 0.72 -7.52
C LEU A 177 15.61 1.12 -8.51
N SER A 178 15.95 2.41 -8.62
CA SER A 178 17.07 2.89 -9.44
C SER A 178 18.43 2.77 -8.76
N GLY A 179 18.48 2.24 -7.52
CA GLY A 179 19.72 2.10 -6.75
C GLY A 179 20.21 3.39 -6.07
N ALA A 180 19.41 4.45 -6.10
CA ALA A 180 19.68 5.67 -5.34
C ALA A 180 19.32 5.45 -3.85
N ASP A 181 19.87 6.31 -2.99
CA ASP A 181 19.53 6.35 -1.56
C ASP A 181 18.32 7.29 -1.36
N PRO A 182 17.12 6.76 -1.03
CA PRO A 182 15.92 7.60 -0.94
C PRO A 182 16.01 8.66 0.16
N LEU A 183 16.78 8.41 1.23
CA LEU A 183 16.91 9.36 2.34
C LEU A 183 17.77 10.55 1.96
N LYS A 184 18.81 10.35 1.14
CA LYS A 184 19.63 11.44 0.61
C LYS A 184 18.85 12.31 -0.40
N GLU A 185 17.91 11.71 -1.11
CA GLU A 185 17.10 12.36 -2.14
C GLU A 185 15.77 12.92 -1.60
N LEU A 186 15.51 12.80 -0.29
CA LEU A 186 14.25 13.21 0.34
C LEU A 186 13.98 14.70 0.13
N SER A 187 14.99 15.56 0.21
CA SER A 187 14.84 17.00 -0.01
C SER A 187 14.31 17.33 -1.42
N GLN A 188 14.80 16.64 -2.44
CA GLN A 188 14.32 16.80 -3.81
C GLN A 188 12.91 16.24 -4.00
N THR A 189 12.60 15.14 -3.31
CA THR A 189 11.26 14.54 -3.31
C THR A 189 10.24 15.51 -2.70
N LEU A 190 10.56 16.12 -1.56
CA LEU A 190 9.72 17.11 -0.91
C LEU A 190 9.57 18.39 -1.74
N ALA A 191 10.61 18.79 -2.50
CA ALA A 191 10.51 19.92 -3.41
C ALA A 191 9.55 19.67 -4.61
N ALA A 192 9.24 18.40 -4.91
CA ALA A 192 8.30 18.00 -5.96
C ALA A 192 6.84 17.87 -5.48
N VAL A 193 6.60 18.07 -4.18
CA VAL A 193 5.25 18.13 -3.60
C VAL A 193 4.59 19.46 -4.00
N HIS A 194 3.33 19.41 -4.42
CA HIS A 194 2.61 20.63 -4.77
C HIS A 194 2.27 21.44 -3.50
N PRO A 195 2.57 22.75 -3.46
CA PRO A 195 2.28 23.55 -2.26
C PRO A 195 0.79 23.59 -1.89
N HIS A 196 -0.15 23.44 -2.84
CA HIS A 196 -1.58 23.47 -2.59
C HIS A 196 -2.29 22.66 -3.69
N PHE A 197 -2.97 21.56 -3.34
CA PHE A 197 -3.91 20.89 -4.24
C PHE A 197 -5.33 21.31 -3.85
N PRO A 198 -5.93 22.35 -4.46
CA PRO A 198 -7.32 22.68 -4.20
C PRO A 198 -8.19 21.60 -4.85
N GLY A 199 -8.90 20.84 -4.03
CA GLY A 199 -9.91 19.90 -4.49
C GLY A 199 -10.96 20.60 -5.37
N SER A 200 -11.40 19.86 -6.41
CA SER A 200 -12.53 20.19 -7.29
C SER A 200 -12.36 21.40 -8.23
N ARG A 201 -11.64 21.18 -9.33
CA ARG A 201 -12.24 21.44 -10.64
C ARG A 201 -12.12 20.18 -11.49
N ALA A 202 -13.26 19.53 -11.72
CA ALA A 202 -13.48 18.83 -12.96
C ALA A 202 -13.09 19.77 -14.11
N SER A 203 -12.44 19.23 -15.15
CA SER A 203 -11.87 19.92 -16.31
C SER A 203 -10.47 20.54 -16.13
N SER A 204 -9.46 19.68 -16.06
CA SER A 204 -8.31 19.83 -16.95
C SER A 204 -7.96 18.47 -17.52
N PRO A 205 -7.91 18.30 -18.85
CA PRO A 205 -7.42 17.07 -19.42
C PRO A 205 -5.94 16.97 -19.05
N LEU A 206 -5.61 16.04 -18.17
CA LEU A 206 -4.22 15.63 -17.97
C LEU A 206 -3.68 15.21 -19.36
N PRO A 207 -2.44 15.59 -19.72
CA PRO A 207 -1.90 15.30 -21.03
C PRO A 207 -2.01 13.80 -21.33
N GLY A 208 -2.53 13.51 -22.52
CA GLY A 208 -2.87 12.19 -22.99
C GLY A 208 -1.71 11.21 -22.91
N GLY A 209 -2.08 9.93 -22.79
CA GLY A 209 -1.21 8.83 -22.41
C GLY A 209 0.12 8.80 -23.15
N VAL A 210 1.18 8.61 -22.36
CA VAL A 210 2.45 8.11 -22.86
C VAL A 210 2.35 6.58 -22.83
N GLY A 211 1.71 6.03 -23.85
CA GLY A 211 1.79 4.60 -24.15
C GLY A 211 3.16 4.32 -24.76
N ALA A 212 4.20 4.23 -23.94
CA ALA A 212 5.44 3.57 -24.34
C ALA A 212 5.18 2.06 -24.26
N GLY A 213 5.28 1.38 -25.40
CA GLY A 213 4.99 -0.04 -25.54
C GLY A 213 5.70 -0.87 -24.48
N ARG A 214 4.93 -1.33 -23.48
CA ARG A 214 5.36 -2.39 -22.58
C ARG A 214 5.04 -3.71 -23.28
N GLU A 215 6.08 -4.51 -23.49
CA GLU A 215 5.91 -5.90 -23.88
C GLU A 215 4.98 -6.56 -22.86
N ARG A 216 3.90 -7.18 -23.36
CA ARG A 216 2.89 -7.84 -22.52
C ARG A 216 3.54 -9.04 -21.84
N VAL A 217 4.11 -8.84 -20.65
CA VAL A 217 4.40 -9.95 -19.74
C VAL A 217 3.05 -10.43 -19.22
N ARG A 218 2.53 -11.51 -19.82
CA ARG A 218 1.41 -12.26 -19.25
C ARG A 218 1.93 -12.92 -17.99
N ALA A 219 1.66 -12.33 -16.84
CA ALA A 219 1.64 -13.09 -15.60
C ALA A 219 0.34 -13.90 -15.63
N ASP A 220 0.45 -15.22 -15.72
CA ASP A 220 -0.68 -16.12 -15.45
C ASP A 220 -0.96 -16.05 -13.94
N VAL A 221 -1.58 -14.95 -13.51
CA VAL A 221 -2.16 -14.83 -12.18
C VAL A 221 -3.52 -15.52 -12.28
N ALA A 222 -3.58 -16.77 -11.80
CA ALA A 222 -4.87 -17.41 -11.61
C ALA A 222 -5.74 -16.50 -10.70
N PRO A 223 -7.02 -16.26 -11.03
CA PRO A 223 -7.89 -15.49 -10.16
C PRO A 223 -8.06 -16.25 -8.85
N GLY A 224 -7.38 -15.77 -7.82
CA GLY A 224 -7.35 -16.35 -6.48
C GLY A 224 -6.79 -15.32 -5.51
N ARG A 225 -7.49 -15.12 -4.38
CA ARG A 225 -7.03 -14.24 -3.30
C ARG A 225 -5.67 -14.77 -2.82
N LEU A 226 -4.61 -13.98 -2.95
CA LEU A 226 -3.39 -14.25 -2.20
C LEU A 226 -3.71 -13.94 -0.72
N THR A 227 -4.15 -14.94 0.03
CA THR A 227 -4.54 -14.79 1.44
C THR A 227 -3.38 -14.98 2.41
N SER A 228 -2.30 -15.62 1.96
CA SER A 228 -1.17 -15.98 2.81
C SER A 228 0.16 -15.93 2.08
N ILE A 229 1.22 -15.48 2.76
CA ILE A 229 2.60 -15.53 2.29
C ILE A 229 3.29 -16.70 2.99
N GLY A 230 3.86 -17.65 2.22
CA GLY A 230 4.59 -18.77 2.80
C GLY A 230 5.95 -18.33 3.35
N VAL A 231 6.09 -18.27 4.68
CA VAL A 231 7.36 -18.00 5.40
C VAL A 231 7.47 -18.96 6.59
N GLU A 232 8.70 -19.30 7.01
CA GLU A 232 8.94 -20.14 8.20
C GLU A 232 8.41 -19.49 9.49
N VAL A 233 7.94 -20.34 10.40
CA VAL A 233 6.88 -20.08 11.38
C VAL A 233 7.40 -20.06 12.80
N GLY A 234 6.99 -19.07 13.60
CA GLY A 234 7.26 -18.97 15.05
C GLY A 234 5.99 -18.88 15.91
N ASP A 235 6.08 -19.24 17.19
CA ASP A 235 4.96 -19.11 18.16
C ASP A 235 4.95 -17.71 18.82
N CYS A 236 3.86 -16.96 18.63
CA CYS A 236 3.63 -15.64 19.22
C CYS A 236 3.30 -15.69 20.73
N SER A 237 3.02 -16.88 21.27
CA SER A 237 2.63 -17.11 22.68
C SER A 237 3.84 -17.29 23.60
N ALA A 238 4.96 -17.73 23.04
CA ALA A 238 6.18 -18.03 23.79
C ALA A 238 7.06 -16.77 23.94
N PRO A 239 7.73 -16.57 25.09
CA PRO A 239 8.81 -15.60 25.19
C PRO A 239 9.90 -15.98 24.18
N VAL A 240 10.57 -14.97 23.59
CA VAL A 240 11.73 -15.18 22.73
C VAL A 240 12.74 -15.98 23.54
N SER A 241 12.96 -17.24 23.19
CA SER A 241 13.89 -18.10 23.92
C SER A 241 15.31 -17.72 23.52
N ASP A 242 16.22 -17.61 24.48
CA ASP A 242 17.65 -17.33 24.28
C ASP A 242 18.42 -18.42 23.46
N SER A 243 17.73 -19.35 22.80
CA SER A 243 18.32 -20.61 22.35
C SER A 243 18.51 -20.81 20.84
N GLN A 244 18.33 -19.78 20.00
CA GLN A 244 18.71 -19.85 18.58
C GLN A 244 19.70 -18.74 18.20
N VAL A 245 20.83 -18.74 18.89
CA VAL A 245 22.07 -18.22 18.33
C VAL A 245 22.52 -19.21 17.26
N TRP A 246 22.41 -18.81 16.00
CA TRP A 246 22.92 -19.54 14.85
C TRP A 246 24.42 -19.85 15.03
N GLU A 247 24.76 -21.10 15.37
CA GLU A 247 26.13 -21.58 15.19
C GLU A 247 26.41 -21.67 13.68
N SER A 248 27.47 -20.98 13.29
CA SER A 248 27.93 -20.80 11.92
C SER A 248 28.58 -22.09 11.40
N GLY A 249 28.19 -22.51 10.20
CA GLY A 249 28.90 -23.49 9.37
C GLY A 249 28.90 -23.02 7.93
#